data_AF-X1TQ18-F1
#
_entry.id   AF-X1TQ18-F1
#
_cell.length_a   1.000
_cell.length_b   1.000
_cell.length_c   1.000
_cell.angle_alpha   90.00
_cell.angle_beta   90.00
_cell.angle_gamma   90.00
#
_symmetry.space_group_name_H-M   'P 1'
#
loop_
_entity.id
_entity.type
_entity.pdbx_description
1 polymer ?
#
loop_
_entity_poly.entity_id
_entity_poly.type
_entity_poly.pdbx_seq_one_letter_code
_entity_poly.pdbx_strand_id
1 'polypeptide(L)'
;RKLTRSEKVALSQEEQRVWDRFLGKHLSSQAVTPTEADADALAAMGDKIIPYIEDQFGKAAGVPRTYGKSEYWLIIVLARIGSPRAIESIVTVLEHKWGGAVGTNRETAAKALVWLGAKDKVPELEAAIADHERLVAQSKDPERYGVEVINMKQYLELLKKGEGKRDKSKFPFGLSLINDAIALPSF
;
A
#
# COMPACT_ATOMS: atom_id res chain seq x y z
N ARG A 1 -5.65 -7.01 19.22
CA ARG A 1 -4.23 -7.16 19.66
C ARG A 1 -3.53 -5.83 19.40
N LYS A 2 -2.86 -5.22 20.39
CA LYS A 2 -1.92 -4.12 20.12
C LYS A 2 -0.72 -4.73 19.39
N LEU A 3 -0.50 -4.36 18.13
CA LEU A 3 0.78 -4.59 17.46
C LEU A 3 1.83 -3.82 18.28
N THR A 4 2.70 -4.55 18.97
CA THR A 4 3.86 -3.96 19.62
C THR A 4 4.72 -3.37 18.51
N ARG A 5 4.83 -2.04 18.46
CA ARG A 5 5.73 -1.33 17.54
C ARG A 5 7.10 -1.97 17.68
N SER A 6 7.56 -2.69 16.66
CA SER A 6 8.82 -3.41 16.73
C SER A 6 9.95 -2.44 17.05
N GLU A 7 11.00 -2.93 17.68
CA GLU A 7 12.21 -2.15 17.88
C GLU A 7 12.79 -1.66 16.54
N LYS A 8 13.04 -0.35 16.46
CA LYS A 8 13.55 0.29 15.25
C LYS A 8 15.07 0.08 15.20
N VAL A 9 15.50 -0.90 14.41
CA VAL A 9 16.93 -1.15 14.18
C VAL A 9 17.52 0.01 13.39
N ALA A 10 18.67 0.52 13.83
CA ALA A 10 19.36 1.60 13.13
C ALA A 10 19.78 1.17 11.71
N LEU A 11 19.51 2.02 10.73
CA LEU A 11 20.02 1.88 9.37
C LEU A 11 21.53 2.16 9.36
N SER A 12 22.28 1.42 8.54
CA SER A 12 23.65 1.79 8.19
C SER A 12 23.68 3.15 7.49
N GLN A 13 24.87 3.76 7.40
CA GLN A 13 25.01 5.06 6.75
C GLN A 13 24.50 5.05 5.30
N GLU A 14 24.70 3.95 4.57
CA GLU A 14 24.25 3.84 3.18
C GLU A 14 22.73 3.61 3.10
N GLU A 15 22.17 2.72 3.92
CA GLU A 15 20.71 2.53 4.03
C GLU A 15 20.01 3.86 4.41
N GLN A 16 20.59 4.61 5.35
CA GLN A 16 20.09 5.92 5.76
C GLN A 16 20.13 6.93 4.61
N ARG A 17 21.20 6.97 3.81
CA ARG A 17 21.28 7.85 2.63
C ARG A 17 20.23 7.52 1.57
N VAL A 18 19.97 6.24 1.34
CA VAL A 18 18.92 5.80 0.41
C VAL A 18 17.54 6.22 0.93
N TRP A 19 17.27 6.01 2.22
CA TRP A 19 16.03 6.45 2.86
C TRP A 19 15.84 7.97 2.80
N ASP A 20 16.86 8.75 3.18
CA ASP A 20 16.79 10.22 3.17
C ASP A 20 16.61 10.77 1.76
N ARG A 21 17.28 10.16 0.76
CA ARG A 21 17.09 10.50 -0.65
C ARG A 21 15.66 10.24 -1.10
N PHE A 22 15.09 9.08 -0.73
CA PHE A 22 13.70 8.75 -1.04
C PHE A 22 12.73 9.76 -0.42
N LEU A 23 12.88 10.04 0.88
CA LEU A 23 12.07 11.04 1.57
C LEU A 23 12.19 12.42 0.91
N GLY A 24 13.42 12.88 0.67
CA GLY A 24 13.71 14.16 0.02
C GLY A 24 13.06 14.28 -1.35
N LYS A 25 13.24 13.27 -2.20
CA LYS A 25 12.77 13.31 -3.59
C LYS A 25 11.25 13.16 -3.71
N HIS A 26 10.63 12.33 -2.87
CA HIS A 26 9.26 11.85 -3.10
C HIS A 26 8.25 12.28 -2.04
N LEU A 27 8.69 12.48 -0.80
CA LEU A 27 7.81 12.81 0.32
C LEU A 27 7.99 14.26 0.81
N SER A 28 9.06 14.97 0.43
CA SER A 28 9.37 16.30 0.99
C SER A 28 8.81 17.52 0.26
N SER A 29 8.35 17.41 -1.01
CA SER A 29 7.55 18.43 -1.74
C SER A 29 7.68 18.29 -3.27
N GLN A 30 8.75 17.69 -3.78
CA GLN A 30 9.22 17.88 -5.17
C GLN A 30 8.46 17.14 -6.29
N ALA A 31 7.34 16.49 -6.01
CA ALA A 31 6.43 15.91 -7.00
C ALA A 31 7.07 14.93 -8.01
N VAL A 32 8.27 14.42 -7.75
CA VAL A 32 8.88 13.39 -8.57
C VAL A 32 8.25 12.07 -8.17
N THR A 33 7.66 11.37 -9.13
CA THR A 33 7.19 9.99 -8.96
C THR A 33 8.38 9.08 -8.63
N PRO A 34 8.34 8.27 -7.55
CA PRO A 34 9.27 7.16 -7.34
C PRO A 34 9.42 6.30 -8.59
N THR A 35 10.65 5.90 -8.87
CA THR A 35 10.99 4.91 -9.90
C THR A 35 11.00 3.50 -9.31
N GLU A 36 10.98 2.48 -10.16
CA GLU A 36 11.15 1.10 -9.70
C GLU A 36 12.46 0.92 -8.95
N ALA A 37 13.55 1.54 -9.43
CA ALA A 37 14.85 1.51 -8.75
C ALA A 37 14.81 2.13 -7.36
N ASP A 38 14.01 3.19 -7.16
CA ASP A 38 13.83 3.81 -5.83
C ASP A 38 13.15 2.82 -4.86
N ALA A 39 12.14 2.08 -5.30
CA ALA A 39 11.50 1.06 -4.45
C ALA A 39 12.36 -0.18 -4.25
N ASP A 40 13.10 -0.63 -5.27
CA ASP A 40 14.01 -1.78 -5.15
C ASP A 40 15.14 -1.50 -4.16
N ALA A 41 15.69 -0.28 -4.19
CA ALA A 41 16.71 0.13 -3.23
C ALA A 41 16.19 0.10 -1.78
N LEU A 42 14.94 0.50 -1.55
CA LEU A 42 14.31 0.38 -0.23
C LEU A 42 13.96 -1.07 0.14
N ALA A 43 13.41 -1.84 -0.81
CA ALA A 43 13.03 -3.23 -0.57
C ALA A 43 14.24 -4.12 -0.26
N ALA A 44 15.41 -3.81 -0.84
CA ALA A 44 16.68 -4.48 -0.54
C ALA A 44 17.11 -4.37 0.93
N MET A 45 16.58 -3.39 1.68
CA MET A 45 16.83 -3.26 3.13
C MET A 45 16.01 -4.27 3.97
N GLY A 46 15.01 -4.91 3.37
CA GLY A 46 14.15 -5.90 4.02
C GLY A 46 13.38 -5.35 5.22
N ASP A 47 13.17 -6.18 6.24
CA ASP A 47 12.34 -5.82 7.40
C ASP A 47 12.84 -4.63 8.22
N LYS A 48 14.12 -4.26 8.07
CA LYS A 48 14.72 -3.14 8.80
C LYS A 48 14.06 -1.80 8.47
N ILE A 49 13.60 -1.62 7.22
CA ILE A 49 13.01 -0.34 6.79
C ILE A 49 11.53 -0.22 7.16
N ILE A 50 10.86 -1.32 7.52
CA ILE A 50 9.42 -1.33 7.82
C ILE A 50 9.03 -0.33 8.91
N PRO A 51 9.69 -0.24 10.09
CA PRO A 51 9.31 0.76 11.09
C PRO A 51 9.50 2.21 10.62
N TYR A 52 10.43 2.45 9.67
CA TYR A 52 10.62 3.77 9.08
C TYR A 52 9.50 4.12 8.10
N ILE A 53 9.03 3.12 7.34
CA ILE A 53 7.86 3.22 6.45
C ILE A 53 6.59 3.47 7.27
N GLU A 54 6.36 2.68 8.33
CA GLU A 54 5.21 2.81 9.23
C GLU A 54 5.15 4.21 9.84
N ASP A 55 6.29 4.78 10.20
CA ASP A 55 6.39 6.15 10.71
C ASP A 55 5.93 7.22 9.71
N GLN A 56 5.81 6.93 8.41
CA GLN A 56 5.39 7.91 7.40
C GLN A 56 3.88 7.89 7.11
N PHE A 57 3.17 6.80 7.43
CA PHE A 57 1.73 6.73 7.21
C PHE A 57 1.00 7.83 8.00
N GLY A 58 0.13 8.57 7.33
CA GLY A 58 -0.62 9.71 7.86
C GLY A 58 0.15 11.02 7.94
N LYS A 59 1.48 11.03 7.76
CA LYS A 59 2.25 12.29 7.79
C LYS A 59 1.96 13.18 6.58
N ALA A 60 1.65 12.58 5.43
CA ALA A 60 1.31 13.32 4.21
C ALA A 60 -0.05 14.02 4.30
N ALA A 61 -0.95 13.55 5.18
CA ALA A 61 -2.26 14.18 5.39
C ALA A 61 -2.18 15.54 6.10
N GLY A 62 -1.09 15.80 6.82
CA GLY A 62 -0.85 17.08 7.51
C GLY A 62 -0.18 18.15 6.65
N VAL A 63 0.20 17.84 5.40
CA VAL A 63 0.91 18.80 4.53
C VAL A 63 -0.10 19.49 3.59
N PRO A 64 -0.21 20.84 3.60
CA PRO A 64 -1.11 21.55 2.70
C PRO A 64 -0.75 21.31 1.23
N ARG A 65 -1.75 21.17 0.35
CA ARG A 65 -1.60 20.97 -1.10
C ARG A 65 -0.87 19.67 -1.50
N THR A 66 -0.78 18.71 -0.60
CA THR A 66 -0.31 17.33 -0.90
C THR A 66 -1.44 16.32 -0.88
N TYR A 67 -2.71 16.78 -1.00
CA TYR A 67 -3.86 15.92 -1.26
C TYR A 67 -3.49 14.92 -2.35
N GLY A 68 -3.31 13.65 -1.99
CA GLY A 68 -2.97 12.58 -2.94
C GLY A 68 -1.48 12.33 -3.20
N LYS A 69 -0.52 12.92 -2.46
CA LYS A 69 0.87 12.42 -2.43
C LYS A 69 0.90 11.12 -1.64
N SER A 70 0.44 10.09 -2.32
CA SER A 70 -0.09 8.89 -1.70
C SER A 70 1.04 8.06 -1.13
N GLU A 71 0.76 7.53 0.06
CA GLU A 71 1.61 6.56 0.72
C GLU A 71 1.61 5.22 -0.05
N TYR A 72 0.89 5.11 -1.17
CA TYR A 72 0.87 3.92 -2.01
C TYR A 72 2.27 3.46 -2.46
N TRP A 73 3.23 4.37 -2.61
CA TRP A 73 4.62 3.99 -2.89
C TRP A 73 5.26 3.21 -1.75
N LEU A 74 4.94 3.59 -0.51
CA LEU A 74 5.40 2.86 0.66
C LEU A 74 4.72 1.49 0.74
N ILE A 75 3.46 1.38 0.32
CA ILE A 75 2.75 0.10 0.18
C ILE A 75 3.43 -0.77 -0.88
N ILE A 76 3.86 -0.20 -2.01
CA ILE A 76 4.63 -0.91 -3.04
C ILE A 76 5.93 -1.47 -2.46
N VAL A 77 6.68 -0.66 -1.69
CA VAL A 77 7.90 -1.13 -1.04
C VAL A 77 7.61 -2.29 -0.08
N LEU A 78 6.57 -2.18 0.75
CA LEU A 78 6.13 -3.27 1.63
C LEU A 78 5.77 -4.53 0.82
N ALA A 79 5.08 -4.38 -0.31
CA ALA A 79 4.73 -5.48 -1.18
C ALA A 79 5.96 -6.16 -1.81
N ARG A 80 6.99 -5.38 -2.16
CA ARG A 80 8.27 -5.93 -2.67
C ARG A 80 9.10 -6.61 -1.59
N ILE A 81 9.06 -6.11 -0.35
CA ILE A 81 9.68 -6.80 0.80
C ILE A 81 8.98 -8.15 1.02
N GLY A 82 7.65 -8.16 1.04
CA GLY A 82 6.84 -9.39 1.01
C GLY A 82 7.05 -10.35 2.19
N SER A 83 7.67 -9.88 3.27
CA SER A 83 7.81 -10.62 4.52
C SER A 83 6.47 -10.70 5.27
N PRO A 84 6.29 -11.65 6.19
CA PRO A 84 5.10 -11.69 7.05
C PRO A 84 4.87 -10.36 7.78
N ARG A 85 5.93 -9.70 8.20
CA ARG A 85 5.85 -8.39 8.84
C ARG A 85 5.35 -7.31 7.87
N ALA A 86 5.87 -7.27 6.65
CA ALA A 86 5.42 -6.31 5.65
C ALA A 86 3.93 -6.49 5.32
N ILE A 87 3.44 -7.74 5.32
CA ILE A 87 2.00 -8.05 5.18
C ILE A 87 1.19 -7.41 6.32
N GLU A 88 1.62 -7.53 7.57
CA GLU A 88 0.93 -6.88 8.71
C GLU A 88 0.94 -5.35 8.60
N SER A 89 2.02 -4.76 8.10
CA SER A 89 2.08 -3.32 7.84
C SER A 89 1.10 -2.92 6.71
N ILE A 90 0.94 -3.74 5.67
CA ILE A 90 -0.07 -3.55 4.61
C ILE A 90 -1.49 -3.65 5.19
N VAL A 91 -1.75 -4.59 6.10
CA VAL A 91 -3.04 -4.69 6.80
C VAL A 91 -3.34 -3.43 7.61
N THR A 92 -2.34 -2.85 8.27
CA THR A 92 -2.50 -1.57 8.98
C THR A 92 -2.96 -0.45 8.04
N VAL A 93 -2.54 -0.49 6.77
CA VAL A 93 -2.99 0.45 5.73
C VAL A 93 -4.45 0.22 5.33
N LEU A 94 -4.88 -1.04 5.22
CA LEU A 94 -6.30 -1.35 4.98
C LEU A 94 -7.19 -0.83 6.10
N GLU A 95 -6.76 -1.01 7.35
CA GLU A 95 -7.48 -0.51 8.51
C GLU A 95 -7.54 1.03 8.55
N HIS A 96 -6.58 1.71 7.88
CA HIS A 96 -6.51 3.17 7.73
C HIS A 96 -6.72 3.90 9.08
N LYS A 97 -5.91 3.54 10.07
CA LYS A 97 -6.01 4.07 11.44
C LYS A 97 -5.49 5.51 11.59
N TRP A 98 -5.49 6.30 10.52
CA TRP A 98 -4.99 7.68 10.48
C TRP A 98 -5.92 8.59 9.67
N GLY A 99 -5.87 9.90 9.92
CA GLY A 99 -6.63 10.88 9.12
C GLY A 99 -6.00 11.07 7.73
N GLY A 100 -6.82 11.22 6.68
CA GLY A 100 -6.33 11.51 5.32
C GLY A 100 -7.15 10.86 4.20
N ALA A 101 -6.60 10.87 2.98
CA ALA A 101 -7.22 10.21 1.83
C ALA A 101 -7.26 8.69 2.04
N VAL A 102 -8.47 8.12 1.93
CA VAL A 102 -8.76 6.72 2.33
C VAL A 102 -8.66 5.76 1.14
N GLY A 103 -9.16 6.17 -0.04
CA GLY A 103 -9.39 5.27 -1.19
C GLY A 103 -8.13 4.63 -1.78
N THR A 104 -7.27 5.43 -2.40
CA THR A 104 -6.11 4.93 -3.18
C THR A 104 -5.14 4.06 -2.35
N ASN A 105 -4.95 4.38 -1.07
CA ASN A 105 -4.09 3.59 -0.19
C ASN A 105 -4.72 2.22 0.12
N ARG A 106 -6.02 2.18 0.45
CA ARG A 106 -6.72 0.91 0.74
C ARG A 106 -6.79 0.02 -0.50
N GLU A 107 -7.07 0.60 -1.66
CA GLU A 107 -7.05 -0.13 -2.93
C GLU A 107 -5.67 -0.74 -3.20
N THR A 108 -4.59 0.05 -3.04
CA THR A 108 -3.22 -0.45 -3.25
C THR A 108 -2.86 -1.54 -2.24
N ALA A 109 -3.29 -1.41 -0.99
CA ALA A 109 -3.06 -2.43 0.04
C ALA A 109 -3.81 -3.72 -0.28
N ALA A 110 -5.08 -3.66 -0.70
CA ALA A 110 -5.86 -4.82 -1.12
C ALA A 110 -5.17 -5.56 -2.27
N LYS A 111 -4.72 -4.81 -3.27
CA LYS A 111 -3.95 -5.30 -4.41
C LYS A 111 -2.62 -5.96 -3.98
N ALA A 112 -1.92 -5.38 -3.00
CA ALA A 112 -0.69 -5.96 -2.46
C ALA A 112 -0.93 -7.30 -1.77
N LEU A 113 -2.04 -7.46 -1.04
CA LEU A 113 -2.40 -8.75 -0.43
C LEU A 113 -2.64 -9.84 -1.46
N VAL A 114 -3.34 -9.51 -2.57
CA VAL A 114 -3.54 -10.43 -3.71
C VAL A 114 -2.21 -10.85 -4.30
N TRP A 115 -1.32 -9.89 -4.58
CA TRP A 115 0.00 -10.17 -5.14
C TRP A 115 0.83 -11.09 -4.25
N LEU A 116 0.78 -10.86 -2.94
CA LEU A 116 1.52 -11.66 -1.95
C LEU A 116 0.86 -13.02 -1.67
N GLY A 117 -0.35 -13.27 -2.16
CA GLY A 117 -1.11 -14.48 -1.87
C GLY A 117 -1.47 -14.60 -0.39
N ALA A 118 -1.68 -13.48 0.30
CA ALA A 118 -1.96 -13.39 1.73
C ALA A 118 -3.42 -13.79 2.05
N LYS A 119 -3.81 -15.01 1.68
CA LYS A 119 -5.18 -15.52 1.77
C LYS A 119 -5.73 -15.54 3.20
N ASP A 120 -4.85 -15.62 4.19
CA ASP A 120 -5.20 -15.50 5.60
C ASP A 120 -5.73 -14.10 5.98
N LYS A 121 -5.54 -13.08 5.12
CA LYS A 121 -5.97 -11.69 5.32
C LYS A 121 -7.31 -11.32 4.68
N VAL A 122 -8.07 -12.31 4.23
CA VAL A 122 -9.42 -12.13 3.70
C VAL A 122 -10.34 -11.39 4.69
N PRO A 123 -10.41 -11.75 5.99
CA PRO A 123 -11.29 -11.06 6.94
C PRO A 123 -10.98 -9.56 7.10
N GLU A 124 -9.70 -9.19 7.08
CA GLU A 124 -9.27 -7.79 7.19
C GLU A 124 -9.63 -6.99 5.94
N LEU A 125 -9.53 -7.58 4.75
CA LEU A 125 -9.97 -6.94 3.52
C LEU A 125 -11.50 -6.77 3.47
N GLU A 126 -12.27 -7.78 3.92
CA GLU A 126 -13.74 -7.67 4.03
C GLU A 126 -14.16 -6.52 4.96
N ALA A 127 -13.54 -6.43 6.14
CA ALA A 127 -13.79 -5.36 7.08
C ALA A 127 -13.44 -3.97 6.49
N ALA A 128 -12.31 -3.87 5.79
CA ALA A 128 -11.89 -2.62 5.17
C ALA A 128 -12.83 -2.18 4.04
N ILE A 129 -13.37 -3.11 3.24
CA ILE A 129 -14.38 -2.83 2.21
C ILE A 129 -15.65 -2.29 2.84
N ALA A 130 -16.19 -2.96 3.85
CA ALA A 130 -17.43 -2.55 4.51
C ALA A 130 -17.31 -1.15 5.15
N ASP A 131 -16.17 -0.86 5.79
CA ASP A 131 -15.92 0.50 6.30
C ASP A 131 -15.76 1.51 5.16
N HIS A 132 -15.11 1.15 4.06
CA HIS A 132 -14.95 2.06 2.92
C HIS A 132 -16.31 2.38 2.27
N GLU A 133 -17.19 1.40 2.10
CA GLU A 133 -18.57 1.61 1.62
C GLU A 133 -19.35 2.59 2.49
N ARG A 134 -19.23 2.44 3.82
CA ARG A 134 -19.84 3.37 4.77
C ARG A 134 -19.32 4.79 4.60
N LEU A 135 -18.01 4.96 4.38
CA LEU A 135 -17.39 6.26 4.14
C LEU A 135 -17.82 6.87 2.81
N VAL A 136 -17.89 6.08 1.73
CA VAL A 136 -18.36 6.51 0.42
C VAL A 136 -19.81 6.98 0.49
N ALA A 137 -20.68 6.24 1.17
CA ALA A 137 -22.09 6.60 1.37
C ALA A 137 -22.28 7.92 2.15
N GLN A 138 -21.30 8.30 2.97
CA GLN A 138 -21.30 9.56 3.74
C GLN A 138 -20.56 10.69 3.01
N SER A 139 -19.93 10.41 1.87
CA SER A 139 -19.16 11.38 1.11
C SER A 139 -20.05 12.34 0.33
N LYS A 140 -19.53 13.54 0.07
CA LYS A 140 -20.16 14.52 -0.84
C LYS A 140 -19.95 14.18 -2.31
N ASP A 141 -19.06 13.22 -2.60
CA ASP A 141 -18.68 12.79 -3.96
C ASP A 141 -18.56 11.25 -4.02
N PRO A 142 -19.68 10.51 -3.86
CA PRO A 142 -19.65 9.05 -3.79
C PRO A 142 -19.23 8.39 -5.11
N GLU A 143 -19.49 9.03 -6.25
CA GLU A 143 -19.08 8.51 -7.56
C GLU A 143 -17.56 8.47 -7.69
N ARG A 144 -16.87 9.50 -7.21
CA ARG A 144 -15.40 9.56 -7.25
C ARG A 144 -14.74 8.51 -6.38
N TYR A 145 -15.29 8.21 -5.20
CA TYR A 145 -14.68 7.29 -4.22
C TYR A 145 -15.26 5.86 -4.27
N GLY A 146 -16.31 5.64 -5.08
CA GLY A 146 -16.95 4.33 -5.22
C GLY A 146 -16.15 3.37 -6.11
N VAL A 147 -15.28 3.88 -6.99
CA VAL A 147 -14.45 3.06 -7.87
C VAL A 147 -13.47 2.21 -7.05
N GLU A 148 -12.88 2.75 -5.99
CA GLU A 148 -11.95 2.01 -5.13
C GLU A 148 -12.65 0.84 -4.42
N VAL A 149 -13.91 1.01 -4.00
CA VAL A 149 -14.72 -0.10 -3.42
C VAL A 149 -14.88 -1.23 -4.43
N ILE A 150 -15.20 -0.91 -5.69
CA ILE A 150 -15.38 -1.89 -6.76
C ILE A 150 -14.08 -2.68 -6.97
N ASN A 151 -12.95 -1.98 -7.06
CA ASN A 151 -11.64 -2.62 -7.24
C ASN A 151 -11.27 -3.50 -6.04
N MET A 152 -11.49 -3.03 -4.80
CA MET A 152 -11.23 -3.81 -3.60
C MET A 152 -12.08 -5.09 -3.53
N LYS A 153 -13.35 -5.06 -3.97
CA LYS A 153 -14.18 -6.27 -4.07
C LYS A 153 -13.64 -7.26 -5.10
N GLN A 154 -13.14 -6.80 -6.24
CA GLN A 154 -12.48 -7.67 -7.21
C GLN A 154 -11.21 -8.32 -6.61
N TYR A 155 -10.39 -7.55 -5.91
CA TYR A 155 -9.21 -8.06 -5.20
C TYR A 155 -9.59 -9.07 -4.11
N LEU A 156 -10.69 -8.85 -3.38
CA LEU A 156 -11.20 -9.81 -2.40
C LEU A 156 -11.50 -11.17 -3.04
N GLU A 157 -12.17 -11.19 -4.18
CA GLU A 157 -12.48 -12.44 -4.88
C GLU A 157 -11.22 -13.16 -5.37
N LEU A 158 -10.25 -12.43 -5.92
CA LEU A 158 -8.94 -12.99 -6.31
C LEU A 158 -8.21 -13.58 -5.08
N LEU A 159 -8.21 -12.86 -3.96
CA LEU A 159 -7.56 -13.30 -2.72
C LEU A 159 -8.22 -14.57 -2.16
N LYS A 160 -9.55 -14.65 -2.17
CA LYS A 160 -10.32 -15.84 -1.75
C LYS A 160 -9.98 -17.07 -2.58
N LYS A 161 -9.85 -16.89 -3.89
CA LYS A 161 -9.43 -17.96 -4.83
C LYS A 161 -7.96 -18.35 -4.67
N GLY A 162 -7.16 -17.55 -3.98
CA GLY A 162 -5.71 -17.75 -3.87
C GLY A 162 -4.98 -17.41 -5.17
N GLU A 163 -5.59 -16.59 -6.03
CA GLU A 163 -5.02 -16.12 -7.28
C GLU A 163 -4.03 -14.99 -6.99
N GLY A 164 -2.74 -15.30 -6.97
CA GLY A 164 -1.64 -14.34 -6.81
C GLY A 164 -0.44 -14.76 -7.64
N LYS A 165 0.08 -13.87 -8.50
CA LYS A 165 1.22 -14.17 -9.38
C LYS A 165 2.53 -13.94 -8.60
N ARG A 166 3.29 -15.04 -8.47
CA ARG A 166 4.36 -15.29 -7.49
C ARG A 166 5.73 -14.68 -7.81
N ASP A 167 5.78 -13.52 -8.47
CA ASP A 167 7.05 -12.77 -8.58
C ASP A 167 7.07 -11.62 -7.56
N LYS A 168 7.47 -11.94 -6.33
CA LYS A 168 7.57 -10.96 -5.24
C LYS A 168 8.56 -9.82 -5.56
N SER A 169 9.47 -10.01 -6.53
CA SER A 169 10.49 -9.02 -6.88
C SER A 169 9.96 -7.87 -7.76
N LYS A 170 8.74 -7.98 -8.30
CA LYS A 170 8.23 -7.03 -9.30
C LYS A 170 6.79 -6.58 -9.05
N PHE A 171 6.44 -6.26 -7.79
CA PHE A 171 5.17 -5.54 -7.57
C PHE A 171 5.19 -4.27 -8.44
N PRO A 172 4.27 -4.13 -9.41
CA PRO A 172 4.46 -3.20 -10.51
C PRO A 172 4.04 -1.79 -10.12
N PHE A 173 4.71 -0.83 -10.78
CA PHE A 173 4.42 0.59 -10.66
C PHE A 173 3.27 0.99 -11.60
N GLY A 174 2.33 1.80 -11.09
CA GLY A 174 1.25 2.39 -11.90
C GLY A 174 -0.10 1.66 -11.86
N LEU A 175 -1.07 2.24 -12.59
CA LEU A 175 -2.48 1.80 -12.68
C LEU A 175 -2.68 0.47 -13.43
N SER A 176 -1.65 -0.08 -14.10
CA SER A 176 -1.83 -1.10 -15.14
C SER A 176 -2.18 -2.53 -14.67
N LEU A 177 -2.32 -2.80 -13.37
CA LEU A 177 -2.58 -4.18 -12.93
C LEU A 177 -4.01 -4.67 -13.08
N ILE A 178 -5.00 -3.78 -13.27
CA ILE A 178 -6.37 -4.25 -13.56
C ILE A 178 -6.41 -4.90 -14.96
N ASN A 179 -5.52 -4.52 -15.88
CA ASN A 179 -5.48 -5.11 -17.23
C ASN A 179 -4.62 -6.39 -17.32
N ASP A 180 -3.55 -6.52 -16.53
CA ASP A 180 -2.61 -7.67 -16.65
C ASP A 180 -2.93 -8.84 -15.70
N ALA A 181 -3.63 -8.57 -14.59
CA ALA A 181 -4.13 -9.62 -13.70
C ALA A 181 -5.46 -10.21 -14.20
N ILE A 182 -6.21 -9.43 -14.98
CA ILE A 182 -7.49 -9.83 -15.56
C ILE A 182 -7.37 -9.81 -17.08
N ALA A 183 -6.78 -10.85 -17.65
CA ALA A 183 -7.25 -11.32 -18.95
C ALA A 183 -8.69 -11.80 -18.75
N LEU A 184 -9.64 -10.86 -18.68
CA LEU A 184 -11.06 -11.17 -18.80
C LEU A 184 -11.21 -11.88 -20.14
N PRO A 185 -11.89 -13.05 -20.21
CA PRO A 185 -12.42 -13.46 -21.49
C PRO A 185 -13.30 -12.32 -21.99
N SER A 186 -12.96 -11.78 -23.15
CA SER A 186 -13.72 -10.76 -23.85
C SER A 186 -15.19 -11.22 -23.90
N PHE A 187 -16.11 -10.38 -23.43
CA PHE A 187 -17.53 -10.52 -23.79
C PHE A 187 -17.74 -10.11 -25.24
#